data_AF-A0AAE0DK40-F1
#
_entry.id   AF-A0AAE0DK40-F1
#
_cell.length_a   1.000
_cell.length_b   1.000
_cell.length_c   1.000
_cell.angle_alpha   90.00
_cell.angle_beta   90.00
_cell.angle_gamma   90.00
#
_symmetry.space_group_name_H-M   'P 1'
#
loop_
_entity.id
_entity.type
_entity.pdbx_description
1 polymer ?
#
loop_
_entity_poly.entity_id
_entity_poly.type
_entity_poly.pdbx_seq_one_letter_code
_entity_poly.pdbx_strand_id
1 'polypeptide(L)'
;MAPANIAGFYYDEAKKKYFKIQPNHIAPTGSSYSKDSVKKEAEAMLARERQRMLGDLERREKLQRSRILVHPLAGRTGLKKESGVRDDISHTMNETWAYGLCKRIILQCRNEKDIEQFVYDEASGSFIYAQNEAPHYNTICAVPFDRELGCNYTLTVGAGMESEISSLALSPSRALMTTAMGGSQRACAHLTRLVDPSQPQTSPDSNVMDSLDALINESVLTSDVSVKFRASSPQTFWASSARPDEARSDFALATSEGTILVAENQTTWNCSTSQSFENRHSRNAAATKEILAVDWLDMNVVLNGTREGTVFLWDVRTQGPEGTSLRLQHPSAINHVRKVNENVIIVAGIRDQLCTYDLRFLPKHPDAGPTRPYVTFPAYENKALNGLALGFDMCRGVVAAASDKRRVELFDVKSGRELQAGPGGAMGKRNLRRLARCVKFVAGENSRDGMRLMVANGAAIYEWAWNDGVPKQDLGNRWFADDGTVVYEP
;
A
#
# COMPACT_ATOMS: atom_id res chain seq x y z
N MET A 1 23.58 -25.68 25.74
CA MET A 1 23.25 -26.67 26.78
C MET A 1 22.09 -26.13 27.60
N ALA A 2 21.01 -26.90 27.78
CA ALA A 2 19.89 -26.46 28.62
C ALA A 2 20.36 -26.31 30.08
N PRO A 3 19.93 -25.26 30.80
CA PRO A 3 20.30 -25.08 32.20
C PRO A 3 19.79 -26.26 33.05
N ALA A 4 20.62 -26.75 33.97
CA ALA A 4 20.27 -27.85 34.85
C ALA A 4 19.10 -27.46 35.77
N ASN A 5 18.06 -28.29 35.84
CA ASN A 5 16.94 -28.05 36.73
C ASN A 5 17.36 -28.35 38.18
N ILE A 6 17.58 -27.31 38.99
CA ILE A 6 17.97 -27.41 40.39
C ILE A 6 16.72 -27.24 41.27
N ALA A 7 16.38 -28.27 42.05
CA ALA A 7 15.21 -28.25 42.92
C ALA A 7 15.24 -27.04 43.90
N GLY A 8 14.16 -26.25 43.90
CA GLY A 8 14.01 -25.07 44.75
C GLY A 8 14.62 -23.78 44.19
N PHE A 9 15.20 -23.81 42.99
CA PHE A 9 15.76 -22.64 42.31
C PHE A 9 15.11 -22.44 40.93
N TYR A 10 14.82 -21.19 40.59
CA TYR A 10 14.34 -20.73 39.29
C TYR A 10 15.52 -20.14 38.50
N TYR A 11 15.71 -20.54 37.25
CA TYR A 11 16.75 -19.99 36.39
C TYR A 11 16.20 -18.80 35.59
N ASP A 12 16.80 -17.62 35.76
CA ASP A 12 16.46 -16.42 34.98
C ASP A 12 17.39 -16.32 33.77
N GLU A 13 16.84 -16.48 32.56
CA GLU A 13 17.60 -16.46 31.30
C GLU A 13 18.21 -15.08 30.99
N ALA A 14 17.55 -13.99 31.39
CA ALA A 14 18.05 -12.64 31.17
C ALA A 14 19.27 -12.34 32.04
N LYS A 15 19.29 -12.90 33.27
CA LYS A 15 20.37 -12.70 34.25
C LYS A 15 21.38 -13.83 34.29
N LYS A 16 21.14 -14.92 33.54
CA LYS A 16 21.94 -16.16 33.51
C LYS A 16 22.29 -16.69 34.92
N LYS A 17 21.35 -16.59 35.86
CA LYS A 17 21.55 -16.92 37.29
C LYS A 17 20.36 -17.68 37.88
N TYR A 18 20.65 -18.53 38.85
CA TYR A 18 19.63 -19.21 39.66
C TYR A 18 19.19 -18.33 40.83
N PHE A 19 17.89 -18.18 40.99
CA PHE A 19 17.23 -17.51 42.10
C PHE A 19 16.50 -18.53 42.95
N LYS A 20 16.63 -18.45 44.27
CA LYS A 20 15.88 -19.33 45.17
C LYS A 20 14.40 -18.98 45.06
N ILE A 21 13.54 -19.99 44.86
CA ILE A 21 12.10 -19.78 44.79
C ILE A 21 11.62 -19.34 46.18
N GLN A 22 10.98 -18.17 46.25
CA GLN A 22 10.51 -17.60 47.51
C GLN A 22 8.98 -17.64 47.61
N PRO A 23 8.42 -17.71 48.84
CA PRO A 23 6.99 -17.51 49.06
C PRO A 23 6.53 -16.12 48.55
N ASN A 24 5.29 -16.04 48.05
CA ASN A 24 4.75 -14.82 47.40
C ASN A 24 4.77 -13.57 48.29
N HIS A 25 4.77 -13.74 49.61
CA HIS A 25 4.81 -12.66 50.60
C HIS A 25 6.22 -12.14 50.91
N ILE A 26 7.26 -12.87 50.49
CA ILE A 26 8.69 -12.51 50.68
C ILE A 26 9.28 -11.99 49.37
N ALA A 27 8.82 -12.54 48.25
CA ALA A 27 9.29 -12.16 46.93
C ALA A 27 8.79 -10.73 46.57
N PRO A 28 9.64 -9.86 45.98
CA PRO A 28 9.22 -8.55 45.50
C PRO A 28 8.03 -8.66 44.54
N THR A 29 7.10 -7.73 44.64
CA THR A 29 5.91 -7.65 43.77
C THR A 29 6.34 -7.61 42.30
N GLY A 30 5.90 -8.58 41.51
CA GLY A 30 6.24 -8.71 40.08
C GLY A 30 7.49 -9.55 39.77
N SER A 31 8.10 -10.22 40.75
CA SER A 31 9.26 -11.09 40.52
C SER A 31 8.90 -12.44 39.85
N SER A 32 9.72 -12.85 38.88
CA SER A 32 9.55 -14.12 38.14
C SER A 32 9.85 -15.37 38.98
N TYR A 33 10.61 -15.24 40.08
CA TYR A 33 11.00 -16.35 40.96
C TYR A 33 10.07 -16.57 42.17
N SER A 34 8.88 -15.95 42.15
CA SER A 34 7.82 -16.20 43.13
C SER A 34 7.18 -17.58 42.92
N LYS A 35 6.76 -18.25 44.00
CA LYS A 35 6.18 -19.60 43.95
C LYS A 35 4.96 -19.69 43.02
N ASP A 36 4.09 -18.69 43.00
CA ASP A 36 2.93 -18.66 42.10
C ASP A 36 3.32 -18.41 40.64
N SER A 37 4.29 -17.54 40.38
CA SER A 37 4.80 -17.25 39.03
C SER A 37 5.40 -18.51 38.39
N VAL A 38 6.27 -19.21 39.14
CA VAL A 38 6.91 -20.46 38.69
C VAL A 38 5.87 -21.56 38.46
N LYS A 39 4.85 -21.66 39.32
CA LYS A 39 3.76 -22.63 39.14
C LYS A 39 2.95 -22.34 37.88
N LYS A 40 2.57 -21.07 37.66
CA LYS A 40 1.82 -20.64 36.47
C LYS A 40 2.62 -20.86 35.19
N GLU A 41 3.92 -20.63 35.22
CA GLU A 41 4.82 -20.89 34.10
C GLU A 41 4.97 -22.38 33.80
N ALA A 42 5.09 -23.23 34.83
CA ALA A 42 5.11 -24.68 34.68
C ALA A 42 3.78 -25.21 34.11
N GLU A 43 2.64 -24.71 34.58
CA GLU A 43 1.31 -25.04 34.03
C GLU A 43 1.18 -24.59 32.57
N ALA A 44 1.67 -23.40 32.22
CA ALA A 44 1.70 -22.91 30.84
C ALA A 44 2.63 -23.74 29.94
N MET A 45 3.78 -24.20 30.46
CA MET A 45 4.70 -25.08 29.75
C MET A 45 4.05 -26.44 29.44
N LEU A 46 3.41 -27.05 30.44
CA LEU A 46 2.64 -28.30 30.27
C LEU A 46 1.47 -28.13 29.29
N ALA A 47 0.77 -27.00 29.34
CA ALA A 47 -0.30 -26.69 28.39
C ALA A 47 0.23 -26.57 26.94
N ARG A 48 1.37 -25.90 26.75
CA ARG A 48 2.06 -25.82 25.44
C ARG A 48 2.50 -27.18 24.95
N GLU A 49 3.04 -28.02 25.83
CA GLU A 49 3.47 -29.37 25.49
C GLU A 49 2.28 -30.26 25.09
N ARG A 50 1.17 -30.18 25.84
CA ARG A 50 -0.09 -30.83 25.45
C ARG A 50 -0.60 -30.33 24.10
N GLN A 51 -0.56 -29.03 23.83
CA GLN A 51 -0.95 -28.49 22.52
C GLN A 51 -0.04 -28.99 21.39
N ARG A 52 1.27 -29.10 21.61
CA ARG A 52 2.21 -29.68 20.64
C ARG A 52 1.88 -31.15 20.37
N MET A 53 1.71 -31.95 21.43
CA MET A 53 1.35 -33.35 21.34
C MET A 53 0.01 -33.57 20.63
N LEU A 54 -1.00 -32.75 20.95
CA LEU A 54 -2.28 -32.76 20.26
C LEU A 54 -2.11 -32.40 18.77
N GLY A 55 -1.32 -31.38 18.45
CA GLY A 55 -1.02 -31.02 17.05
C GLY A 55 -0.25 -32.11 16.29
N ASP A 56 0.57 -32.90 16.98
CA ASP A 56 1.27 -34.05 16.40
C ASP A 56 0.33 -35.24 16.17
N LEU A 57 -0.54 -35.53 17.15
CA LEU A 57 -1.59 -36.54 17.01
C LEU A 57 -2.55 -36.17 15.87
N GLU A 58 -3.03 -34.94 15.81
CA GLU A 58 -3.89 -34.47 14.72
C GLU A 58 -3.20 -34.58 13.35
N ARG A 59 -1.90 -34.31 13.27
CA ARG A 59 -1.14 -34.47 12.02
C ARG A 59 -1.02 -35.93 11.58
N ARG A 60 -0.90 -36.86 12.54
CA ARG A 60 -0.81 -38.30 12.29
C ARG A 60 -2.16 -38.93 11.98
N GLU A 61 -3.22 -38.50 12.69
CA GLU A 61 -4.56 -39.09 12.61
C GLU A 61 -5.40 -38.51 11.46
N LYS A 62 -5.23 -37.22 11.14
CA LYS A 62 -5.97 -36.59 10.03
C LYS A 62 -5.28 -36.88 8.70
N LEU A 63 -6.08 -37.28 7.71
CA LEU A 63 -5.66 -37.38 6.31
C LEU A 63 -5.04 -36.05 5.86
N GLN A 64 -3.73 -36.04 5.66
CA GLN A 64 -3.02 -34.90 5.11
C GLN A 64 -3.39 -34.77 3.63
N ARG A 65 -3.88 -33.60 3.21
CA ARG A 65 -4.09 -33.34 1.79
C ARG A 65 -2.75 -33.47 1.06
N SER A 66 -2.77 -34.10 -0.11
CA SER A 66 -1.58 -34.24 -0.94
C SER A 66 -0.98 -32.86 -1.26
N ARG A 67 0.35 -32.76 -1.23
CA ARG A 67 1.08 -31.51 -1.52
C ARG A 67 0.74 -30.96 -2.90
N ILE A 68 0.42 -31.83 -3.86
CA ILE A 68 0.02 -31.42 -5.21
C ILE A 68 -1.31 -30.66 -5.23
N LEU A 69 -2.23 -30.98 -4.31
CA LEU A 69 -3.51 -30.25 -4.16
C LEU A 69 -3.30 -28.86 -3.55
N VAL A 70 -2.17 -28.65 -2.89
CA VAL A 70 -1.73 -27.35 -2.36
C VAL A 70 -0.92 -26.58 -3.41
N HIS A 71 -0.54 -27.18 -4.53
CA HIS A 71 0.18 -26.47 -5.58
C HIS A 71 -0.79 -25.57 -6.36
N PRO A 72 -0.47 -24.27 -6.57
CA PRO A 72 -1.37 -23.35 -7.26
C PRO A 72 -1.83 -23.84 -8.64
N LEU A 73 -0.89 -24.30 -9.48
CA LEU A 73 -1.19 -24.80 -10.83
C LEU A 73 -1.86 -26.19 -10.80
N ALA A 74 -1.17 -27.23 -10.31
CA ALA A 74 -1.67 -28.60 -10.36
C ALA A 74 -2.93 -28.84 -9.49
N GLY A 75 -2.97 -28.30 -8.28
CA GLY A 75 -4.05 -28.54 -7.33
C GLY A 75 -5.31 -27.73 -7.59
N ARG A 76 -5.17 -26.45 -8.02
CA ARG A 76 -6.32 -25.56 -8.21
C ARG A 76 -6.80 -25.56 -9.66
N THR A 77 -5.93 -25.24 -10.62
CA THR A 77 -6.34 -25.20 -12.04
C THR A 77 -6.49 -26.58 -12.65
N GLY A 78 -5.54 -27.49 -12.38
CA GLY A 78 -5.54 -28.85 -12.92
C GLY A 78 -6.78 -29.61 -12.46
N LEU A 79 -7.00 -29.67 -11.15
CA LEU A 79 -8.17 -30.37 -10.59
C LEU A 79 -9.51 -29.76 -11.01
N LYS A 80 -9.65 -28.42 -11.05
CA LYS A 80 -10.89 -27.78 -11.53
C LYS A 80 -11.19 -28.14 -12.99
N LYS A 81 -10.16 -28.16 -13.84
CA LYS A 81 -10.29 -28.60 -15.24
C LYS A 81 -10.69 -30.08 -15.33
N GLU A 82 -10.05 -30.96 -14.57
CA GLU A 82 -10.32 -32.40 -14.58
C GLU A 82 -11.69 -32.77 -14.00
N SER A 83 -12.15 -32.03 -12.99
CA SER A 83 -13.48 -32.20 -12.39
C SER A 83 -14.62 -31.61 -13.22
N GLY A 84 -14.31 -30.99 -14.37
CA GLY A 84 -15.30 -30.42 -15.28
C GLY A 84 -15.95 -29.11 -14.80
N VAL A 85 -15.40 -28.48 -13.75
CA VAL A 85 -15.88 -27.18 -13.25
C VAL A 85 -15.49 -26.10 -14.26
N ARG A 86 -16.48 -25.57 -14.98
CA ARG A 86 -16.31 -24.47 -15.93
C ARG A 86 -16.45 -23.12 -15.21
N ASP A 87 -15.37 -22.70 -14.54
CA ASP A 87 -15.23 -21.30 -14.11
C ASP A 87 -14.70 -20.43 -15.28
N ASP A 88 -14.92 -19.12 -15.23
CA ASP A 88 -14.28 -18.19 -16.16
C ASP A 88 -12.75 -18.38 -16.08
N ILE A 89 -12.11 -18.45 -17.26
CA ILE A 89 -10.67 -18.64 -17.39
C ILE A 89 -9.93 -17.48 -16.69
N SER A 90 -10.44 -16.24 -16.84
CA SER A 90 -9.85 -15.08 -16.17
C SER A 90 -9.90 -15.21 -14.66
N HIS A 91 -11.06 -15.58 -14.09
CA HIS A 91 -11.21 -15.78 -12.65
C HIS A 91 -10.27 -16.88 -12.14
N THR A 92 -10.21 -18.01 -12.84
CA THR A 92 -9.35 -19.15 -12.47
C THR A 92 -7.87 -18.76 -12.49
N MET A 93 -7.42 -17.99 -13.48
CA MET A 93 -6.05 -17.49 -13.56
C MET A 93 -5.74 -16.53 -12.41
N ASN A 94 -6.63 -15.58 -12.13
CA ASN A 94 -6.48 -14.60 -11.04
C ASN A 94 -6.44 -15.30 -9.67
N GLU A 95 -7.33 -16.26 -9.45
CA GLU A 95 -7.38 -17.06 -8.22
C GLU A 95 -6.12 -17.91 -8.05
N THR A 96 -5.61 -18.47 -9.15
CA THR A 96 -4.37 -19.23 -9.15
C THR A 96 -3.21 -18.34 -8.78
N TRP A 97 -3.05 -17.20 -9.47
CA TRP A 97 -2.05 -16.17 -9.19
C TRP A 97 -2.09 -15.74 -7.72
N ALA A 98 -3.25 -15.35 -7.20
CA ALA A 98 -3.42 -14.94 -5.81
C ALA A 98 -2.99 -16.02 -4.80
N TYR A 99 -3.21 -17.29 -5.15
CA TYR A 99 -2.91 -18.42 -4.27
C TYR A 99 -1.42 -18.74 -4.18
N GLY A 100 -0.63 -18.50 -5.24
CA GLY A 100 0.83 -18.74 -5.23
C GLY A 100 1.66 -17.55 -4.76
N LEU A 101 1.02 -16.46 -4.31
CA LEU A 101 1.71 -15.31 -3.76
C LEU A 101 2.41 -15.64 -2.45
N CYS A 102 3.69 -15.32 -2.38
CA CYS A 102 4.52 -15.47 -1.19
C CYS A 102 4.97 -14.10 -0.69
N LYS A 103 4.86 -13.88 0.62
CA LYS A 103 5.23 -12.64 1.27
C LYS A 103 6.74 -12.58 1.52
N ARG A 104 7.38 -11.49 1.15
CA ARG A 104 8.78 -11.15 1.42
C ARG A 104 8.88 -9.71 1.93
N ILE A 105 9.86 -9.42 2.79
CA ILE A 105 10.20 -8.04 3.18
C ILE A 105 11.27 -7.55 2.20
N ILE A 106 11.02 -6.42 1.55
CA ILE A 106 11.98 -5.82 0.60
C ILE A 106 12.65 -4.58 1.17
N LEU A 107 11.95 -3.83 2.03
CA LEU A 107 12.47 -2.63 2.66
C LEU A 107 11.99 -2.57 4.12
N GLN A 108 12.91 -2.24 5.02
CA GLN A 108 12.63 -1.99 6.43
C GLN A 108 13.34 -0.68 6.85
N CYS A 109 12.56 0.34 7.21
CA CYS A 109 13.06 1.61 7.68
C CYS A 109 13.66 1.47 9.08
N ARG A 110 14.81 2.11 9.32
CA ARG A 110 15.51 2.08 10.62
C ARG A 110 14.81 2.86 11.72
N ASN A 111 14.08 3.92 11.37
CA ASN A 111 13.45 4.85 12.31
C ASN A 111 12.13 4.31 12.91
N GLU A 112 11.72 3.08 12.57
CA GLU A 112 10.45 2.45 12.99
C GLU A 112 9.18 3.30 12.75
N LYS A 113 9.27 4.36 11.93
CA LYS A 113 8.15 5.23 11.58
C LYS A 113 7.32 4.60 10.47
N ASP A 114 6.02 4.81 10.52
CA ASP A 114 5.10 4.26 9.53
C ASP A 114 5.34 4.91 8.16
N ILE A 115 5.40 4.07 7.13
CA ILE A 115 5.39 4.49 5.74
C ILE A 115 3.94 4.79 5.36
N GLU A 116 3.70 6.02 4.94
CA GLU A 116 2.36 6.53 4.64
C GLU A 116 1.99 6.28 3.19
N GLN A 117 2.91 6.62 2.28
CA GLN A 117 2.77 6.40 0.85
C GLN A 117 4.11 6.00 0.27
N PHE A 118 4.09 5.20 -0.80
CA PHE A 118 5.28 4.89 -1.56
C PHE A 118 4.97 4.77 -3.05
N VAL A 119 6.00 4.99 -3.86
CA VAL A 119 6.03 4.73 -5.29
C VAL A 119 7.31 3.95 -5.61
N TYR A 120 7.25 3.15 -6.67
CA TYR A 120 8.38 2.38 -7.18
C TYR A 120 8.70 2.91 -8.56
N ASP A 121 9.96 3.29 -8.77
CA ASP A 121 10.45 3.73 -10.07
C ASP A 121 11.00 2.51 -10.83
N GLU A 122 10.26 2.03 -11.83
CA GLU A 122 10.66 0.85 -12.61
C GLU A 122 11.95 1.08 -13.40
N ALA A 123 12.27 2.32 -13.77
CA ALA A 123 13.45 2.66 -14.56
C ALA A 123 14.76 2.55 -13.76
N SER A 124 14.77 3.00 -12.51
CA SER A 124 15.95 2.90 -11.63
C SER A 124 15.89 1.73 -10.64
N GLY A 125 14.73 1.07 -10.51
CA GLY A 125 14.46 0.11 -9.44
C GLY A 125 14.31 0.74 -8.06
N SER A 126 14.35 2.07 -7.92
CA SER A 126 14.36 2.75 -6.63
C SER A 126 12.99 2.80 -5.95
N PHE A 127 12.98 2.75 -4.63
CA PHE A 127 11.80 3.02 -3.81
C PHE A 127 11.80 4.46 -3.34
N ILE A 128 10.67 5.15 -3.52
CA ILE A 128 10.47 6.48 -2.95
C ILE A 128 9.28 6.39 -2.02
N TYR A 129 9.46 6.77 -0.77
CA TYR A 129 8.41 6.68 0.24
C TYR A 129 8.36 7.90 1.13
N ALA A 130 7.18 8.16 1.67
CA ALA A 130 6.89 9.27 2.55
C ALA A 130 6.65 8.78 3.98
N GLN A 131 7.23 9.48 4.96
CA GLN A 131 7.01 9.23 6.38
C GLN A 131 6.59 10.51 7.08
N ASN A 132 5.60 10.38 7.97
CA ASN A 132 5.22 11.45 8.87
C ASN A 132 5.98 11.31 10.20
N GLU A 133 7.09 12.02 10.36
CA GLU A 133 7.96 11.85 11.53
C GLU A 133 7.46 12.64 12.74
N ALA A 134 7.05 13.90 12.50
CA ALA A 134 6.55 14.85 13.48
C ALA A 134 5.53 15.82 12.83
N PRO A 135 4.68 16.51 13.62
CA PRO A 135 3.62 17.38 13.10
C PRO A 135 4.06 18.47 12.11
N HIS A 136 5.34 18.85 12.12
CA HIS A 136 5.93 19.90 11.28
C HIS A 136 7.17 19.46 10.52
N TYR A 137 7.49 18.16 10.57
CA TYR A 137 8.66 17.62 9.89
C TYR A 137 8.33 16.23 9.36
N ASN A 138 8.05 16.18 8.06
CA ASN A 138 7.76 14.95 7.35
C ASN A 138 8.72 14.84 6.17
N THR A 139 9.15 13.63 5.87
CA THR A 139 10.29 13.35 4.99
C THR A 139 9.86 12.50 3.81
N ILE A 140 10.43 12.81 2.65
CA ILE A 140 10.41 11.93 1.49
C ILE A 140 11.80 11.30 1.41
N CYS A 141 11.83 9.98 1.39
CA CYS A 141 13.05 9.18 1.36
C CYS A 141 13.11 8.43 0.04
N ALA A 142 14.25 8.50 -0.63
CA ALA A 142 14.54 7.69 -1.81
C ALA A 142 15.59 6.64 -1.46
N VAL A 143 15.33 5.40 -1.82
CA VAL A 143 16.23 4.27 -1.61
C VAL A 143 16.55 3.67 -2.96
N PRO A 144 17.76 3.87 -3.50
CA PRO A 144 18.22 3.08 -4.63
C PRO A 144 18.25 1.61 -4.20
N PHE A 145 17.56 0.76 -4.94
CA PHE A 145 17.45 -0.65 -4.61
C PHE A 145 18.44 -1.44 -5.46
N ASP A 146 19.60 -1.73 -4.88
CA ASP A 146 20.53 -2.70 -5.47
C ASP A 146 20.24 -4.10 -4.91
N ARG A 147 19.83 -5.01 -5.80
CA ARG A 147 19.51 -6.41 -5.47
C ARG A 147 20.75 -7.24 -5.13
N GLU A 148 21.93 -6.87 -5.63
CA GLU A 148 23.17 -7.65 -5.44
C GLU A 148 23.78 -7.40 -4.07
N LEU A 149 23.71 -6.15 -3.60
CA LEU A 149 24.29 -5.76 -2.32
C LEU A 149 23.38 -6.05 -1.12
N GLY A 150 22.07 -6.22 -1.32
CA GLY A 150 21.12 -6.40 -0.22
C GLY A 150 21.11 -5.22 0.77
N CYS A 151 21.66 -4.08 0.35
CA CYS A 151 21.97 -2.95 1.21
C CYS A 151 20.85 -1.92 1.19
N ASN A 152 20.20 -1.76 2.34
CA ASN A 152 19.28 -0.66 2.62
C ASN A 152 20.07 0.57 3.10
N TYR A 153 20.65 1.34 2.18
CA TYR A 153 21.06 2.71 2.53
C TYR A 153 19.85 3.61 2.31
N THR A 154 19.28 4.13 3.40
CA THR A 154 18.31 5.22 3.28
C THR A 154 19.08 6.48 2.94
N LEU A 155 19.09 6.87 1.68
CA LEU A 155 19.56 8.19 1.31
C LEU A 155 18.43 9.18 1.62
N THR A 156 18.55 9.87 2.75
CA THR A 156 17.60 10.92 3.13
C THR A 156 17.92 12.19 2.36
N VAL A 157 17.35 12.36 1.17
CA VAL A 157 17.23 13.69 0.55
C VAL A 157 15.90 13.74 -0.20
N GLY A 158 15.05 14.71 0.14
CA GLY A 158 13.79 14.96 -0.54
C GLY A 158 12.82 15.79 0.28
N ALA A 159 13.09 17.08 0.41
CA ALA A 159 12.17 18.12 0.90
C ALA A 159 11.36 17.84 2.19
N GLY A 160 11.69 18.58 3.25
CA GLY A 160 10.86 18.64 4.47
C GLY A 160 9.46 19.21 4.17
N MET A 161 8.44 18.43 4.54
CA MET A 161 7.05 18.87 4.50
C MET A 161 6.62 19.37 5.88
N GLU A 162 5.95 20.53 5.88
CA GLU A 162 5.50 21.25 7.09
C GLU A 162 4.18 20.71 7.66
N SER A 163 3.54 19.79 6.93
CA SER A 163 2.25 19.18 7.25
C SER A 163 2.25 17.72 6.82
N GLU A 164 1.30 16.96 7.36
CA GLU A 164 1.13 15.52 7.14
C GLU A 164 1.04 15.21 5.64
N ILE A 165 1.89 14.31 5.16
CA ILE A 165 1.91 13.89 3.75
C ILE A 165 0.67 13.06 3.49
N SER A 166 -0.08 13.44 2.46
CA SER A 166 -1.37 12.84 2.12
C SER A 166 -1.30 11.93 0.90
N SER A 167 -0.56 12.31 -0.13
CA SER A 167 -0.37 11.45 -1.30
C SER A 167 0.97 11.66 -2.00
N LEU A 168 1.40 10.60 -2.69
CA LEU A 168 2.61 10.53 -3.50
C LEU A 168 2.26 9.94 -4.88
N ALA A 169 2.59 10.65 -5.95
CA ALA A 169 2.32 10.22 -7.32
C ALA A 169 3.56 10.39 -8.20
N LEU A 170 3.88 9.36 -8.99
CA LEU A 170 4.99 9.34 -9.94
C LEU A 170 4.41 9.33 -11.37
N SER A 171 4.85 10.25 -12.22
CA SER A 171 4.50 10.25 -13.63
C SER A 171 5.36 9.29 -14.43
N PRO A 172 4.89 8.81 -15.60
CA PRO A 172 5.71 8.02 -16.53
C PRO A 172 6.98 8.76 -16.98
N SER A 173 6.90 10.09 -17.10
CA SER A 173 8.03 10.99 -17.35
C SER A 173 8.96 11.21 -16.13
N ARG A 174 8.80 10.41 -15.07
CA ARG A 174 9.62 10.40 -13.85
C ARG A 174 9.65 11.74 -13.10
N ALA A 175 8.52 12.45 -13.10
CA ALA A 175 8.25 13.53 -12.17
C ALA A 175 7.49 13.00 -10.95
N LEU A 176 7.85 13.49 -9.77
CA LEU A 176 7.28 13.10 -8.49
C LEU A 176 6.48 14.27 -7.91
N MET A 177 5.19 14.04 -7.68
CA MET A 177 4.31 14.93 -6.95
C MET A 177 4.07 14.39 -5.54
N THR A 178 4.38 15.20 -4.54
CA THR A 178 4.03 14.96 -3.15
C THR A 178 3.02 16.00 -2.70
N THR A 179 1.98 15.60 -1.99
CA THR A 179 1.00 16.52 -1.43
C THR A 179 0.95 16.34 0.08
N ALA A 180 0.78 17.45 0.79
CA ALA A 180 0.58 17.48 2.23
C ALA A 180 -0.78 18.09 2.54
N MET A 181 -1.50 17.44 3.45
CA MET A 181 -2.89 17.70 3.78
C MET A 181 -3.13 19.16 4.14
N GLY A 182 -2.28 19.77 4.96
CA GLY A 182 -2.62 21.02 5.62
C GLY A 182 -3.49 20.77 6.85
N GLY A 183 -3.32 21.61 7.86
CA GLY A 183 -3.94 21.47 9.17
C GLY A 183 -3.62 22.70 10.00
N SER A 184 -2.69 22.57 10.95
CA SER A 184 -2.09 23.74 11.61
C SER A 184 -1.22 24.59 10.67
N GLN A 185 -0.70 23.98 9.60
CA GLN A 185 0.04 24.64 8.53
C GLN A 185 -0.76 24.64 7.23
N ARG A 186 -0.38 25.50 6.28
CA ARG A 186 -1.02 25.53 4.95
C ARG A 186 -0.71 24.24 4.18
N ALA A 187 -1.71 23.72 3.48
CA ALA A 187 -1.50 22.65 2.52
C ALA A 187 -0.46 23.05 1.48
N CYS A 188 0.38 22.09 1.11
CA CYS A 188 1.43 22.31 0.13
C CYS A 188 1.61 21.08 -0.77
N ALA A 189 2.06 21.35 -1.98
CA ALA A 189 2.42 20.34 -2.95
C ALA A 189 3.88 20.56 -3.32
N HIS A 190 4.66 19.50 -3.35
CA HIS A 190 6.06 19.51 -3.74
C HIS A 190 6.24 18.67 -4.98
N LEU A 191 6.83 19.27 -6.01
CA LEU A 191 7.07 18.67 -7.30
C LEU A 191 8.57 18.63 -7.54
N THR A 192 9.09 17.46 -7.90
CA THR A 192 10.52 17.25 -8.19
C THR A 192 10.66 16.24 -9.32
N ARG A 193 11.75 16.27 -10.09
CA ARG A 193 12.08 15.24 -11.07
C ARG A 193 13.10 14.24 -10.54
N LEU A 194 12.95 12.98 -10.92
CA LEU A 194 13.96 11.95 -10.66
C LEU A 194 15.12 12.08 -11.65
N VAL A 195 16.32 11.71 -11.22
CA VAL A 195 17.50 11.70 -12.09
C VAL A 195 17.37 10.55 -13.10
N ASP A 196 17.67 10.82 -14.37
CA ASP A 196 17.69 9.81 -15.42
C ASP A 196 18.84 8.80 -15.24
N PRO A 197 18.54 7.50 -15.02
CA PRO A 197 19.57 6.50 -14.76
C PRO A 197 20.46 6.25 -15.98
N SER A 198 20.00 6.63 -17.18
CA SER A 198 20.76 6.50 -18.43
C SER A 198 21.75 7.64 -18.68
N GLN A 199 21.64 8.76 -17.96
CA GLN A 199 22.59 9.86 -18.11
C GLN A 199 23.78 9.67 -17.16
N PRO A 200 25.03 9.76 -17.65
CA PRO A 200 26.18 9.71 -16.77
C PRO A 200 26.15 10.90 -15.82
N GLN A 201 26.13 10.63 -14.51
CA GLN A 201 26.29 11.64 -13.46
C GLN A 201 27.66 12.32 -13.65
N THR A 202 27.69 13.52 -14.23
CA THR A 202 28.91 14.33 -14.27
C THR A 202 29.08 15.02 -12.91
N SER A 203 29.55 14.29 -11.90
CA SER A 203 30.08 14.94 -10.70
C SER A 203 31.37 15.68 -11.06
N PRO A 204 31.57 16.96 -10.71
CA PRO A 204 32.77 17.72 -11.07
C PRO A 204 34.10 17.19 -10.50
N ASP A 205 34.10 16.22 -9.59
CA ASP A 205 35.32 15.71 -8.93
C ASP A 205 35.46 14.19 -9.07
N SER A 206 35.90 13.74 -10.25
CA SER A 206 36.07 12.33 -10.64
C SER A 206 37.30 11.62 -10.03
N ASN A 207 37.81 12.07 -8.88
CA ASN A 207 38.99 11.49 -8.25
C ASN A 207 38.73 10.79 -6.90
N VAL A 208 37.47 10.62 -6.48
CA VAL A 208 37.13 9.91 -5.22
C VAL A 208 36.22 8.72 -5.52
N MET A 209 36.75 7.74 -6.25
CA MET A 209 35.99 6.55 -6.67
C MET A 209 35.90 5.45 -5.57
N ASP A 210 36.57 5.65 -4.42
CA ASP A 210 36.74 4.63 -3.37
C ASP A 210 36.07 4.95 -2.02
N SER A 211 35.25 5.99 -1.92
CA SER A 211 34.65 6.39 -0.63
C SER A 211 33.14 6.13 -0.59
N LEU A 212 32.64 5.66 0.56
CA LEU A 212 31.22 5.50 0.88
C LEU A 212 30.40 6.78 0.57
N ASP A 213 31.07 7.94 0.59
CA ASP A 213 30.53 9.26 0.25
C ASP A 213 30.12 9.40 -1.23
N ALA A 214 30.70 8.63 -2.16
CA ALA A 214 30.29 8.63 -3.57
C ALA A 214 28.92 7.95 -3.79
N LEU A 215 28.64 6.86 -3.06
CA LEU A 215 27.29 6.25 -3.03
C LEU A 215 26.25 7.12 -2.33
N ILE A 216 26.68 7.95 -1.37
CA ILE A 216 25.80 8.89 -0.65
C ILE A 216 25.46 10.10 -1.53
N ASN A 217 26.30 10.45 -2.52
CA ASN A 217 26.08 11.61 -3.38
C ASN A 217 25.25 11.32 -4.64
N GLU A 218 24.89 10.06 -4.94
CA GLU A 218 23.92 9.75 -6.00
C GLU A 218 22.49 10.02 -5.52
N SER A 219 22.12 11.29 -5.46
CA SER A 219 20.74 11.70 -5.17
C SER A 219 19.81 11.19 -6.27
N VAL A 220 18.83 10.34 -5.91
CA VAL A 220 17.76 9.89 -6.83
C VAL A 220 16.86 11.06 -7.26
N LEU A 221 16.76 12.09 -6.42
CA LEU A 221 16.01 13.32 -6.68
C LEU A 221 16.94 14.39 -7.27
N THR A 222 16.49 15.06 -8.32
CA THR A 222 17.24 16.20 -8.88
C THR A 222 17.12 17.41 -7.93
N SER A 223 18.24 18.09 -7.65
CA SER A 223 18.23 19.40 -6.97
C SER A 223 17.73 20.53 -7.88
N ASP A 224 17.82 20.31 -9.19
CA ASP A 224 17.81 21.39 -10.19
C ASP A 224 16.40 21.85 -10.54
N VAL A 225 15.37 21.01 -10.36
CA VAL A 225 13.98 21.37 -10.65
C VAL A 225 13.07 20.85 -9.53
N SER A 226 13.05 21.58 -8.41
CA SER A 226 12.08 21.36 -7.33
C SER A 226 11.19 22.60 -7.13
N VAL A 227 9.88 22.40 -7.14
CA VAL A 227 8.90 23.48 -6.95
C VAL A 227 7.99 23.11 -5.78
N LYS A 228 7.81 24.05 -4.84
CA LYS A 228 6.88 23.91 -3.72
C LYS A 228 5.75 24.92 -3.86
N PHE A 229 4.55 24.42 -4.12
CA PHE A 229 3.34 25.22 -4.16
C PHE A 229 2.69 25.22 -2.78
N ARG A 230 2.22 26.38 -2.33
CA ARG A 230 1.38 26.48 -1.13
C ARG A 230 0.01 26.98 -1.55
N ALA A 231 -1.02 26.41 -0.94
CA ALA A 231 -2.37 26.89 -1.15
C ALA A 231 -2.51 28.37 -0.72
N SER A 232 -3.13 29.19 -1.57
CA SER A 232 -3.41 30.60 -1.28
C SER A 232 -4.48 30.77 -0.20
N SER A 233 -5.47 29.87 -0.17
CA SER A 233 -6.53 29.77 0.84
C SER A 233 -6.27 28.58 1.80
N PRO A 234 -6.89 28.57 3.00
CA PRO A 234 -6.88 27.39 3.87
C PRO A 234 -7.72 26.28 3.22
N GLN A 235 -7.08 25.41 2.46
CA GLN A 235 -7.67 24.21 1.85
C GLN A 235 -6.84 22.98 2.18
N THR A 236 -7.45 21.79 2.04
CA THR A 236 -6.79 20.51 2.28
C THR A 236 -6.43 19.83 0.97
N PHE A 237 -5.24 19.23 0.85
CA PHE A 237 -4.88 18.36 -0.28
C PHE A 237 -5.05 16.90 0.09
N TRP A 238 -5.98 16.21 -0.58
CA TRP A 238 -6.36 14.84 -0.24
C TRP A 238 -5.61 13.79 -1.05
N ALA A 239 -5.50 13.98 -2.36
CA ALA A 239 -4.92 13.00 -3.27
C ALA A 239 -4.29 13.66 -4.49
N SER A 240 -3.40 12.93 -5.16
CA SER A 240 -2.78 13.34 -6.42
C SER A 240 -2.72 12.14 -7.36
N SER A 241 -2.87 12.39 -8.66
CA SER A 241 -2.70 11.39 -9.70
C SER A 241 -1.95 11.97 -10.90
N ALA A 242 -1.00 11.21 -11.41
CA ALA A 242 -0.19 11.59 -12.57
C ALA A 242 -0.94 11.30 -13.86
N ARG A 243 -0.84 12.21 -14.84
CA ARG A 243 -1.37 11.99 -16.18
C ARG A 243 -0.69 10.76 -16.79
N PRO A 244 -1.45 9.86 -17.45
CA PRO A 244 -0.91 8.66 -18.07
C PRO A 244 -0.28 9.01 -19.43
N ASP A 245 0.74 9.86 -19.42
CA ASP A 245 1.46 10.35 -20.59
C ASP A 245 2.97 10.35 -20.30
N GLU A 246 3.76 9.84 -21.24
CA GLU A 246 5.22 9.88 -21.16
C GLU A 246 5.80 11.22 -21.63
N ALA A 247 5.07 11.95 -22.49
CA ALA A 247 5.55 13.19 -23.07
C ALA A 247 5.37 14.41 -22.15
N ARG A 248 4.40 14.36 -21.24
CA ARG A 248 4.05 15.48 -20.34
C ARG A 248 3.82 15.01 -18.92
N SER A 249 4.32 15.80 -17.98
CA SER A 249 4.30 15.46 -16.56
C SER A 249 3.13 16.13 -15.81
N ASP A 250 1.92 16.15 -16.36
CA ASP A 250 0.81 16.85 -15.69
C ASP A 250 0.27 16.05 -14.49
N PHE A 251 -0.21 16.74 -13.45
CA PHE A 251 -0.81 16.12 -12.26
C PHE A 251 -2.17 16.72 -11.94
N ALA A 252 -3.11 15.88 -11.53
CA ALA A 252 -4.38 16.30 -10.97
C ALA A 252 -4.35 16.14 -9.44
N LEU A 253 -4.76 17.18 -8.71
CA LEU A 253 -4.80 17.22 -7.25
C LEU A 253 -6.24 17.36 -6.78
N ALA A 254 -6.65 16.49 -5.84
CA ALA A 254 -7.92 16.57 -5.14
C ALA A 254 -7.80 17.49 -3.93
N THR A 255 -8.65 18.51 -3.84
CA THR A 255 -8.65 19.44 -2.70
C THR A 255 -10.04 19.58 -2.08
N SER A 256 -10.10 20.24 -0.91
CA SER A 256 -11.37 20.59 -0.27
C SER A 256 -12.19 21.61 -1.07
N GLU A 257 -11.57 22.37 -1.97
CA GLU A 257 -12.24 23.41 -2.77
C GLU A 257 -12.51 22.99 -4.22
N GLY A 258 -11.87 21.92 -4.70
CA GLY A 258 -12.04 21.43 -6.06
C GLY A 258 -10.83 20.65 -6.55
N THR A 259 -10.70 20.53 -7.87
CA THR A 259 -9.54 19.87 -8.50
C THR A 259 -8.57 20.93 -8.99
N ILE A 260 -7.28 20.76 -8.68
CA ILE A 260 -6.20 21.59 -9.25
C ILE A 260 -5.43 20.73 -10.25
N LEU A 261 -5.32 21.20 -11.48
CA LEU A 261 -4.41 20.65 -12.48
C LEU A 261 -3.09 21.42 -12.42
N VAL A 262 -2.00 20.70 -12.15
CA VAL A 262 -0.64 21.19 -12.23
C VAL A 262 -0.08 20.72 -13.57
N ALA A 263 -0.01 21.63 -14.54
CA ALA A 263 0.41 21.33 -15.90
C ALA A 263 1.85 21.79 -16.14
N GLU A 264 2.62 20.95 -16.85
CA GLU A 264 3.96 21.29 -17.29
C GLU A 264 3.87 22.15 -18.57
N ASN A 265 4.53 23.30 -18.57
CA ASN A 265 4.62 24.18 -19.74
C ASN A 265 6.06 24.63 -20.01
N GLN A 266 6.69 24.03 -21.03
CA GLN A 266 8.05 24.30 -21.54
C GLN A 266 9.16 24.19 -20.49
N THR A 267 9.17 25.07 -19.49
CA THR A 267 10.15 25.16 -18.40
C THR A 267 9.52 25.49 -17.04
N THR A 268 8.23 25.78 -16.98
CA THR A 268 7.52 26.17 -15.75
C THR A 268 6.27 25.32 -15.53
N TRP A 269 5.74 25.44 -14.32
CA TRP A 269 4.56 24.70 -13.88
C TRP A 269 3.43 25.66 -13.59
N ASN A 270 2.29 25.42 -14.22
CA ASN A 270 1.10 26.25 -14.09
C ASN A 270 0.00 25.48 -13.37
N CYS A 271 -0.63 26.13 -12.41
CA CYS A 271 -1.81 25.59 -11.73
C CYS A 271 -3.07 26.17 -12.35
N SER A 272 -4.00 25.30 -12.74
CA SER A 272 -5.36 25.69 -13.11
C SER A 272 -6.34 24.96 -12.21
N THR A 273 -7.40 25.64 -11.79
CA THR A 273 -8.40 25.05 -10.89
C THR A 273 -9.67 24.80 -11.66
N SER A 274 -10.21 23.58 -11.58
CA SER A 274 -11.58 23.33 -12.02
C SER A 274 -12.52 24.09 -11.07
N GLN A 275 -13.29 25.04 -11.58
CA GLN A 275 -14.34 25.66 -10.77
C GLN A 275 -15.40 24.60 -10.45
N SER A 276 -15.82 24.55 -9.18
CA SER A 276 -16.85 23.63 -8.70
C SER A 276 -18.10 23.71 -9.59
N PHE A 277 -18.62 22.54 -9.98
CA PHE A 277 -19.87 22.46 -10.72
C PHE A 277 -21.01 23.09 -9.90
N GLU A 278 -21.49 24.26 -10.31
CA GLU A 278 -22.77 24.79 -9.84
C GLU A 278 -23.87 23.89 -10.40
N ASN A 279 -24.35 22.95 -9.58
CA ASN A 279 -25.52 22.18 -9.97
C ASN A 279 -26.72 23.13 -10.00
N ARG A 280 -27.14 23.56 -11.20
CA ARG A 280 -28.33 24.42 -11.40
C ARG A 280 -29.61 23.84 -10.77
N HIS A 281 -29.62 22.55 -10.41
CA HIS A 281 -30.73 21.85 -9.76
C HIS A 281 -30.52 21.59 -8.26
N SER A 282 -29.33 21.85 -7.71
CA SER A 282 -29.13 21.89 -6.26
C SER A 282 -29.62 23.23 -5.74
N ARG A 283 -30.62 23.23 -4.86
CA ARG A 283 -31.10 24.45 -4.16
C ARG A 283 -30.01 25.14 -3.32
N ASN A 284 -28.83 24.53 -3.19
CA ASN A 284 -27.63 25.10 -2.59
C ASN A 284 -26.55 25.28 -3.66
N ALA A 285 -26.59 26.39 -4.40
CA ALA A 285 -25.59 26.77 -5.40
C ALA A 285 -24.21 27.12 -4.79
N ALA A 286 -24.09 27.17 -3.45
CA ALA A 286 -22.90 27.62 -2.74
C ALA A 286 -22.09 26.49 -2.05
N ALA A 287 -22.47 25.21 -2.20
CA ALA A 287 -21.74 24.12 -1.59
C ALA A 287 -20.59 23.66 -2.51
N THR A 288 -19.35 24.07 -2.19
CA THR A 288 -18.15 23.49 -2.79
C THR A 288 -18.10 22.01 -2.42
N LYS A 289 -17.98 21.14 -3.42
CA LYS A 289 -17.93 19.69 -3.20
C LYS A 289 -16.48 19.29 -2.92
N GLU A 290 -16.17 18.97 -1.66
CA GLU A 290 -14.87 18.41 -1.29
C GLU A 290 -14.54 17.17 -2.13
N ILE A 291 -13.39 17.18 -2.79
CA ILE A 291 -12.91 16.09 -3.63
C ILE A 291 -11.89 15.30 -2.83
N LEU A 292 -12.19 14.03 -2.59
CA LEU A 292 -11.35 13.15 -1.77
C LEU A 292 -10.46 12.25 -2.63
N ALA A 293 -10.90 11.93 -3.84
CA ALA A 293 -10.22 11.02 -4.74
C ALA A 293 -10.13 11.62 -6.15
N VAL A 294 -8.98 11.47 -6.79
CA VAL A 294 -8.75 11.91 -8.16
C VAL A 294 -7.97 10.85 -8.93
N ASP A 295 -8.34 10.63 -10.19
CA ASP A 295 -7.58 9.77 -11.10
C ASP A 295 -7.81 10.17 -12.57
N TRP A 296 -7.00 9.67 -13.50
CA TRP A 296 -7.15 9.97 -14.93
C TRP A 296 -7.92 8.85 -15.65
N LEU A 297 -8.99 9.21 -16.34
CA LEU A 297 -9.70 8.29 -17.24
C LEU A 297 -8.96 8.15 -18.58
N ASP A 298 -8.43 9.27 -19.07
CA ASP A 298 -7.61 9.37 -20.27
C ASP A 298 -6.74 10.62 -20.13
N MET A 299 -5.80 10.86 -21.04
CA MET A 299 -4.85 11.99 -21.01
C MET A 299 -5.52 13.37 -20.90
N ASN A 300 -6.82 13.48 -21.21
CA ASN A 300 -7.56 14.74 -21.19
C ASN A 300 -8.72 14.76 -20.18
N VAL A 301 -9.03 13.64 -19.53
CA VAL A 301 -10.24 13.53 -18.69
C VAL A 301 -9.88 13.04 -17.31
N VAL A 302 -10.20 13.85 -16.30
CA VAL A 302 -9.98 13.58 -14.88
C VAL A 302 -11.27 13.08 -14.24
N LEU A 303 -11.17 11.99 -13.49
CA LEU A 303 -12.20 11.43 -12.61
C LEU A 303 -12.07 12.09 -11.25
N ASN A 304 -13.18 12.61 -10.72
CA ASN A 304 -13.23 13.21 -9.39
C ASN A 304 -14.28 12.50 -8.54
N GLY A 305 -13.88 12.07 -7.35
CA GLY A 305 -14.75 11.47 -6.35
C GLY A 305 -14.93 12.38 -5.15
N THR A 306 -16.20 12.70 -4.83
CA THR A 306 -16.52 13.62 -3.74
C THR A 306 -16.85 12.92 -2.43
N ARG A 307 -16.81 13.67 -1.33
CA ARG A 307 -17.30 13.21 -0.01
C ARG A 307 -18.78 12.82 -0.02
N GLU A 308 -19.59 13.44 -0.88
CA GLU A 308 -21.03 13.14 -1.00
C GLU A 308 -21.32 11.84 -1.78
N GLY A 309 -20.30 11.18 -2.32
CA GLY A 309 -20.46 10.02 -3.18
C GLY A 309 -20.72 10.36 -4.64
N THR A 310 -20.58 11.62 -5.03
CA THR A 310 -20.74 12.01 -6.43
C THR A 310 -19.45 11.73 -7.20
N VAL A 311 -19.56 11.16 -8.41
CA VAL A 311 -18.45 11.10 -9.38
C VAL A 311 -18.76 11.98 -10.58
N PHE A 312 -17.82 12.85 -10.90
CA PHE A 312 -17.88 13.70 -12.10
C PHE A 312 -16.60 13.58 -12.92
N LEU A 313 -16.73 13.84 -14.22
CA LEU A 313 -15.61 13.94 -15.14
C LEU A 313 -15.31 15.39 -15.42
N TRP A 314 -14.03 15.71 -15.51
CA TRP A 314 -13.55 17.01 -15.94
C TRP A 314 -12.65 16.85 -17.16
N ASP A 315 -13.03 17.46 -18.29
CA ASP A 315 -12.16 17.59 -19.45
C ASP A 315 -11.23 18.79 -19.26
N VAL A 316 -9.93 18.51 -19.16
CA VAL A 316 -8.90 19.53 -18.87
C VAL A 316 -8.69 20.51 -20.01
N ARG A 317 -9.19 20.20 -21.21
CA ARG A 317 -9.08 21.07 -22.40
C ARG A 317 -10.11 22.20 -22.37
N THR A 318 -11.23 21.98 -21.69
CA THR A 318 -12.31 22.94 -21.56
C THR A 318 -12.11 23.78 -20.29
N GLN A 319 -11.96 25.09 -20.47
CA GLN A 319 -11.88 26.02 -19.35
C GLN A 319 -13.29 26.36 -18.87
N GLY A 320 -13.53 26.23 -17.56
CA GLY A 320 -14.81 26.57 -16.93
C GLY A 320 -15.72 25.38 -16.60
N PRO A 321 -16.92 25.64 -16.06
CA PRO A 321 -17.82 24.60 -15.54
C PRO A 321 -18.40 23.69 -16.63
N GLU A 322 -18.43 24.15 -17.89
CA GLU A 322 -18.93 23.37 -19.04
C GLU A 322 -18.07 22.13 -19.33
N GLY A 323 -16.80 22.16 -18.92
CA GLY A 323 -15.89 21.01 -18.99
C GLY A 323 -16.18 19.92 -17.98
N THR A 324 -17.09 20.17 -17.04
CA THR A 324 -17.41 19.26 -15.96
C THR A 324 -18.77 18.60 -16.20
N SER A 325 -18.79 17.27 -16.12
CA SER A 325 -20.01 16.49 -16.29
C SER A 325 -20.23 15.58 -15.09
N LEU A 326 -21.33 15.80 -14.36
CA LEU A 326 -21.83 14.89 -13.36
C LEU A 326 -22.23 13.55 -14.03
N ARG A 327 -21.67 12.43 -13.56
CA ARG A 327 -21.85 11.13 -14.22
C ARG A 327 -22.62 10.12 -13.39
N LEU A 328 -22.31 9.99 -12.10
CA LEU A 328 -22.97 9.00 -11.25
C LEU A 328 -22.93 9.39 -9.77
N GLN A 329 -23.80 8.70 -9.02
CA GLN A 329 -23.91 8.81 -7.57
C GLN A 329 -23.60 7.45 -6.93
N HIS A 330 -22.47 7.36 -6.25
CA HIS A 330 -22.09 6.24 -5.40
C HIS A 330 -22.89 6.32 -4.07
N PRO A 331 -23.25 5.18 -3.45
CA PRO A 331 -24.00 5.13 -2.20
C PRO A 331 -23.34 5.83 -1.00
N SER A 332 -22.03 6.05 -1.02
CA SER A 332 -21.23 6.54 0.12
C SER A 332 -20.13 7.52 -0.29
N ALA A 333 -19.46 8.13 0.68
CA ALA A 333 -18.26 8.92 0.44
C ALA A 333 -17.19 8.10 -0.29
N ILE A 334 -16.53 8.75 -1.25
CA ILE A 334 -15.58 8.08 -2.14
C ILE A 334 -14.17 8.27 -1.59
N ASN A 335 -13.44 7.15 -1.52
CA ASN A 335 -12.06 7.10 -1.06
C ASN A 335 -11.08 6.95 -2.22
N HIS A 336 -11.41 6.10 -3.19
CA HIS A 336 -10.59 5.84 -4.36
C HIS A 336 -11.48 5.71 -5.59
N VAL A 337 -11.02 6.27 -6.70
CA VAL A 337 -11.62 6.10 -8.03
C VAL A 337 -10.51 5.64 -8.96
N ARG A 338 -10.80 4.67 -9.83
CA ARG A 338 -9.84 4.22 -10.82
C ARG A 338 -10.49 3.73 -12.11
N LYS A 339 -9.80 3.93 -13.22
CA LYS A 339 -10.13 3.33 -14.51
C LYS A 339 -9.87 1.83 -14.51
N VAL A 340 -10.87 1.03 -14.88
CA VAL A 340 -10.71 -0.42 -15.15
C VAL A 340 -10.38 -0.64 -16.63
N ASN A 341 -11.15 0.00 -17.50
CA ASN A 341 -10.96 0.04 -18.94
C ASN A 341 -11.58 1.34 -19.48
N GLU A 342 -11.65 1.51 -20.80
CA GLU A 342 -12.18 2.73 -21.43
C GLU A 342 -13.61 3.11 -20.98
N ASN A 343 -14.43 2.11 -20.66
CA ASN A 343 -15.85 2.31 -20.37
C ASN A 343 -16.22 1.97 -18.94
N VAL A 344 -15.32 1.36 -18.15
CA VAL A 344 -15.64 0.88 -16.80
C VAL A 344 -14.69 1.52 -15.81
N ILE A 345 -15.27 2.05 -14.73
CA ILE A 345 -14.53 2.56 -13.59
C ILE A 345 -14.87 1.75 -12.34
N ILE A 346 -13.96 1.73 -11.38
CA ILE A 346 -14.18 1.20 -10.05
C ILE A 346 -14.12 2.33 -9.03
N VAL A 347 -15.03 2.28 -8.07
CA VAL A 347 -15.18 3.27 -7.02
C VAL A 347 -15.20 2.55 -5.69
N ALA A 348 -14.22 2.85 -4.85
CA ALA A 348 -14.13 2.38 -3.47
C ALA A 348 -14.61 3.50 -2.54
N GLY A 349 -15.58 3.19 -1.69
CA GLY A 349 -16.12 4.09 -0.70
C GLY A 349 -16.05 3.53 0.71
N ILE A 350 -16.67 4.27 1.64
CA ILE A 350 -16.92 3.80 3.01
C ILE A 350 -18.21 2.95 3.09
N ARG A 351 -18.54 2.44 4.28
CA ARG A 351 -19.71 1.56 4.51
C ARG A 351 -19.70 0.29 3.67
N ASP A 352 -18.52 -0.30 3.53
CA ASP A 352 -18.31 -1.58 2.84
C ASP A 352 -18.77 -1.52 1.37
N GLN A 353 -18.72 -0.33 0.75
CA GLN A 353 -19.13 -0.10 -0.63
C GLN A 353 -17.92 -0.08 -1.57
N LEU A 354 -17.79 -1.14 -2.36
CA LEU A 354 -16.89 -1.18 -3.51
C LEU A 354 -17.73 -1.62 -4.72
N CYS A 355 -17.72 -0.81 -5.77
CA CYS A 355 -18.60 -0.96 -6.93
C CYS A 355 -17.87 -0.60 -8.22
N THR A 356 -18.16 -1.33 -9.30
CA THR A 356 -17.78 -0.91 -10.65
C THR A 356 -18.98 -0.30 -11.37
N TYR A 357 -18.74 0.65 -12.25
CA TYR A 357 -19.75 1.31 -13.07
C TYR A 357 -19.34 1.32 -14.53
N ASP A 358 -20.28 1.03 -15.44
CA ASP A 358 -20.08 1.22 -16.88
C ASP A 358 -20.58 2.61 -17.28
N LEU A 359 -19.66 3.43 -17.78
CA LEU A 359 -19.85 4.81 -18.19
C LEU A 359 -20.86 4.96 -19.33
N ARG A 360 -21.13 3.89 -20.10
CA ARG A 360 -22.10 3.89 -21.20
C ARG A 360 -23.54 3.73 -20.72
N PHE A 361 -23.76 3.16 -19.53
CA PHE A 361 -25.08 2.82 -18.99
C PHE A 361 -25.46 3.68 -17.78
N LEU A 362 -24.94 4.91 -17.74
CA LEU A 362 -25.19 5.84 -16.64
C LEU A 362 -26.58 6.48 -16.71
N PRO A 363 -27.20 6.79 -15.56
CA PRO A 363 -28.49 7.45 -15.52
C PRO A 363 -28.38 8.89 -16.06
N LYS A 364 -29.42 9.34 -16.77
CA LYS A 364 -29.51 10.73 -17.26
C LYS A 364 -29.63 11.75 -16.13
N HIS A 365 -30.22 11.34 -14.99
CA HIS A 365 -30.40 12.16 -13.79
C HIS A 365 -29.82 11.44 -12.57
N PRO A 366 -28.52 11.63 -12.27
CA PRO A 366 -27.85 11.00 -11.14
C PRO A 366 -28.34 11.50 -9.76
N ASP A 367 -29.10 12.59 -9.71
CA ASP A 367 -29.62 13.19 -8.47
C ASP A 367 -30.78 12.40 -7.83
N ALA A 368 -31.34 11.40 -8.54
CA ALA A 368 -32.49 10.62 -8.07
C ALA A 368 -32.14 9.52 -7.05
N GLY A 369 -30.86 9.33 -6.75
CA GLY A 369 -30.37 8.33 -5.79
C GLY A 369 -29.13 7.58 -6.28
N PRO A 370 -28.68 6.56 -5.53
CA PRO A 370 -27.50 5.78 -5.89
C PRO A 370 -27.64 5.15 -7.28
N THR A 371 -26.65 5.40 -8.12
CA THR A 371 -26.55 4.79 -9.44
C THR A 371 -26.37 3.28 -9.29
N ARG A 372 -27.07 2.51 -10.12
CA ARG A 372 -26.98 1.04 -10.11
C ARG A 372 -25.55 0.61 -10.51
N PRO A 373 -24.83 -0.14 -9.66
CA PRO A 373 -23.51 -0.64 -10.00
C PRO A 373 -23.59 -1.77 -11.03
N TYR A 374 -22.53 -1.91 -11.82
CA TYR A 374 -22.32 -3.02 -12.75
C TYR A 374 -21.91 -4.30 -12.00
N VAL A 375 -20.96 -4.18 -11.06
CA VAL A 375 -20.51 -5.26 -10.16
C VAL A 375 -20.34 -4.68 -8.76
N THR A 376 -20.71 -5.46 -7.74
CA THR A 376 -20.54 -5.14 -6.32
C THR A 376 -19.61 -6.14 -5.67
N PHE A 377 -18.84 -5.71 -4.69
CA PHE A 377 -17.84 -6.53 -4.00
C PHE A 377 -18.27 -6.74 -2.54
N PRO A 378 -19.10 -7.76 -2.24
CA PRO A 378 -19.75 -7.89 -0.93
C PRO A 378 -18.79 -8.24 0.21
N ALA A 379 -17.60 -8.75 -0.10
CA ALA A 379 -16.56 -9.07 0.87
C ALA A 379 -15.60 -7.90 1.14
N TYR A 380 -15.76 -6.76 0.47
CA TYR A 380 -14.96 -5.57 0.73
C TYR A 380 -15.33 -4.98 2.09
N GLU A 381 -14.32 -4.71 2.93
CA GLU A 381 -14.53 -4.20 4.28
C GLU A 381 -13.87 -2.83 4.47
N ASN A 382 -14.71 -1.81 4.67
CA ASN A 382 -14.31 -0.49 5.12
C ASN A 382 -15.52 0.24 5.72
N LYS A 383 -15.66 0.21 7.04
CA LYS A 383 -16.82 0.82 7.70
C LYS A 383 -16.86 2.34 7.58
N ALA A 384 -15.73 3.01 7.80
CA ALA A 384 -15.69 4.46 7.97
C ALA A 384 -14.32 5.12 7.72
N LEU A 385 -13.28 4.38 7.32
CA LEU A 385 -11.96 4.96 7.12
C LEU A 385 -11.90 5.67 5.76
N ASN A 386 -11.36 6.88 5.74
CA ASN A 386 -11.17 7.66 4.52
C ASN A 386 -9.92 7.18 3.74
N GLY A 387 -9.87 7.49 2.43
CA GLY A 387 -8.92 6.94 1.45
C GLY A 387 -7.43 7.07 1.77
N LEU A 388 -7.05 8.01 2.64
CA LEU A 388 -5.67 8.15 3.14
C LEU A 388 -5.20 6.98 4.01
N ALA A 389 -6.14 6.30 4.67
CA ALA A 389 -5.82 5.26 5.65
C ALA A 389 -5.65 3.87 5.06
N LEU A 390 -6.13 3.65 3.82
CA LEU A 390 -6.24 2.33 3.19
C LEU A 390 -5.75 2.38 1.75
N GLY A 391 -4.75 1.57 1.45
CA GLY A 391 -4.22 1.43 0.10
C GLY A 391 -5.21 0.73 -0.84
N PHE A 392 -5.24 1.16 -2.09
CA PHE A 392 -6.08 0.60 -3.14
C PHE A 392 -5.34 0.65 -4.48
N ASP A 393 -5.27 -0.47 -5.17
CA ASP A 393 -4.65 -0.56 -6.48
C ASP A 393 -5.32 -1.63 -7.34
N MET A 394 -5.12 -1.57 -8.65
CA MET A 394 -5.61 -2.61 -9.55
C MET A 394 -4.69 -2.82 -10.74
N CYS A 395 -4.58 -4.07 -11.18
CA CYS A 395 -3.84 -4.45 -12.37
C CYS A 395 -4.37 -5.77 -12.93
N ARG A 396 -4.41 -5.90 -14.27
CA ARG A 396 -4.79 -7.13 -15.01
C ARG A 396 -6.11 -7.79 -14.55
N GLY A 397 -7.09 -6.99 -14.12
CA GLY A 397 -8.40 -7.49 -13.68
C GLY A 397 -8.44 -8.01 -12.24
N VAL A 398 -7.40 -7.75 -11.46
CA VAL A 398 -7.36 -7.96 -10.00
C VAL A 398 -7.34 -6.61 -9.29
N VAL A 399 -8.11 -6.49 -8.23
CA VAL A 399 -8.12 -5.35 -7.30
C VAL A 399 -7.50 -5.78 -5.99
N ALA A 400 -6.59 -4.98 -5.46
CA ALA A 400 -6.08 -5.12 -4.11
C ALA A 400 -6.60 -3.96 -3.27
N ALA A 401 -7.30 -4.27 -2.19
CA ALA A 401 -7.85 -3.27 -1.29
C ALA A 401 -7.45 -3.58 0.16
N ALA A 402 -6.95 -2.57 0.85
CA ALA A 402 -6.73 -2.65 2.28
C ALA A 402 -8.07 -2.52 3.03
N SER A 403 -8.23 -3.29 4.10
CA SER A 403 -9.41 -3.36 4.96
C SER A 403 -9.15 -2.77 6.34
N ASP A 404 -10.22 -2.28 6.99
CA ASP A 404 -10.20 -1.77 8.36
C ASP A 404 -9.77 -2.83 9.41
N LYS A 405 -9.85 -4.12 9.07
CA LYS A 405 -9.36 -5.24 9.88
C LYS A 405 -7.87 -5.53 9.73
N ARG A 406 -7.10 -4.61 9.13
CA ARG A 406 -5.65 -4.75 8.90
C ARG A 406 -5.35 -5.93 7.98
N ARG A 407 -6.10 -6.08 6.90
CA ARG A 407 -5.88 -7.11 5.87
C ARG A 407 -5.77 -6.44 4.52
N VAL A 408 -5.10 -7.10 3.58
CA VAL A 408 -5.19 -6.77 2.16
C VAL A 408 -5.97 -7.89 1.51
N GLU A 409 -7.07 -7.51 0.90
CA GLU A 409 -8.03 -8.39 0.24
C GLU A 409 -7.86 -8.24 -1.27
N LEU A 410 -7.89 -9.37 -1.96
CA LEU A 410 -7.81 -9.41 -3.41
C LEU A 410 -9.16 -9.75 -3.98
N PHE A 411 -9.57 -9.05 -5.04
CA PHE A 411 -10.83 -9.29 -5.71
C PHE A 411 -10.64 -9.43 -7.21
N ASP A 412 -11.43 -10.31 -7.81
CA ASP A 412 -11.56 -10.36 -9.26
C ASP A 412 -12.53 -9.28 -9.73
N VAL A 413 -12.08 -8.41 -10.62
CA VAL A 413 -12.85 -7.23 -11.07
C VAL A 413 -14.12 -7.62 -11.81
N LYS A 414 -14.07 -8.70 -12.58
CA LYS A 414 -15.21 -9.14 -13.41
C LYS A 414 -16.32 -9.75 -12.56
N SER A 415 -15.96 -10.63 -11.62
CA SER A 415 -16.94 -11.35 -10.81
C SER A 415 -17.30 -10.67 -9.49
N GLY A 416 -16.47 -9.73 -9.01
CA GLY A 416 -16.63 -9.11 -7.70
C GLY A 416 -16.27 -10.05 -6.53
N ARG A 417 -15.77 -11.26 -6.82
CA ARG A 417 -15.48 -12.28 -5.82
C ARG A 417 -14.09 -12.07 -5.22
N GLU A 418 -13.98 -12.34 -3.93
CA GLU A 418 -12.70 -12.37 -3.21
C GLU A 418 -11.85 -13.56 -3.70
N LEU A 419 -10.59 -13.27 -4.01
CA LEU A 419 -9.58 -14.24 -4.40
C LEU A 419 -8.91 -14.82 -3.15
N GLN A 420 -8.81 -16.14 -3.10
CA GLN A 420 -8.28 -16.84 -1.94
C GLN A 420 -6.75 -16.94 -2.00
N ALA A 421 -6.07 -16.40 -0.99
CA ALA A 421 -4.63 -16.56 -0.84
C ALA A 421 -4.24 -17.97 -0.38
N GLY A 422 -3.03 -18.39 -0.73
CA GLY A 422 -2.49 -19.69 -0.36
C GLY A 422 -1.98 -19.77 1.08
N PRO A 423 -1.65 -20.99 1.56
CA PRO A 423 -1.15 -21.20 2.92
C PRO A 423 0.18 -20.49 3.22
N GLY A 424 0.98 -20.15 2.21
CA GLY A 424 2.18 -19.30 2.33
C GLY A 424 1.92 -17.80 2.04
N GLY A 425 0.74 -17.46 1.54
CA GLY A 425 0.32 -16.11 1.24
C GLY A 425 -0.46 -15.55 2.43
N ALA A 426 0.16 -14.67 3.21
CA ALA A 426 -0.48 -14.03 4.37
C ALA A 426 -1.63 -13.06 4.02
N MET A 427 -2.21 -13.13 2.81
CA MET A 427 -3.39 -12.34 2.47
C MET A 427 -4.65 -13.03 3.03
N GLY A 428 -5.41 -12.33 3.87
CA GLY A 428 -6.72 -12.75 4.36
C GLY A 428 -6.79 -13.52 5.70
N LYS A 429 -5.75 -14.26 6.14
CA LYS A 429 -5.84 -15.11 7.36
C LYS A 429 -5.14 -14.61 8.62
N ARG A 430 -4.10 -13.78 8.50
CA ARG A 430 -3.44 -13.14 9.65
C ARG A 430 -3.53 -11.63 9.48
N ASN A 431 -3.98 -10.95 10.53
CA ASN A 431 -4.05 -9.49 10.51
C ASN A 431 -2.62 -8.93 10.46
N LEU A 432 -2.40 -7.98 9.58
CA LEU A 432 -1.22 -7.13 9.57
C LEU A 432 -1.12 -6.39 10.92
N ARG A 433 0.09 -5.99 11.28
CA ARG A 433 0.34 -5.29 12.54
C ARG A 433 -0.39 -3.96 12.58
N ARG A 434 -0.27 -3.18 11.51
CA ARG A 434 -0.94 -1.89 11.31
C ARG A 434 -1.90 -1.94 10.12
N LEU A 435 -2.59 -0.85 9.84
CA LEU A 435 -3.35 -0.70 8.60
C LEU A 435 -2.38 -0.63 7.41
N ALA A 436 -2.78 -1.20 6.27
CA ALA A 436 -2.03 -1.06 5.03
C ALA A 436 -2.38 0.28 4.38
N ARG A 437 -1.50 1.28 4.53
CA ARG A 437 -1.72 2.65 4.08
C ARG A 437 -1.61 2.81 2.56
N CYS A 438 -0.70 2.07 1.94
CA CYS A 438 -0.45 2.11 0.51
C CYS A 438 -0.26 0.70 -0.04
N VAL A 439 -0.86 0.46 -1.21
CA VAL A 439 -0.84 -0.81 -1.95
C VAL A 439 -0.56 -0.44 -3.40
N LYS A 440 0.35 -1.14 -4.07
CA LYS A 440 0.70 -0.91 -5.48
C LYS A 440 0.99 -2.22 -6.20
N PHE A 441 0.41 -2.40 -7.38
CA PHE A 441 0.85 -3.41 -8.33
C PHE A 441 2.04 -2.87 -9.13
N VAL A 442 3.05 -3.71 -9.27
CA VAL A 442 4.29 -3.38 -9.99
C VAL A 442 4.57 -4.49 -10.99
N ALA A 443 5.02 -4.13 -12.19
CA ALA A 443 5.42 -5.11 -13.18
C ALA A 443 6.67 -5.89 -12.69
N GLY A 444 6.71 -7.18 -12.99
CA GLY A 444 7.95 -7.95 -12.85
C GLY A 444 8.93 -7.54 -13.93
N GLU A 445 10.21 -7.42 -13.58
CA GLU A 445 11.30 -7.06 -14.52
C GLU A 445 11.45 -8.07 -15.66
N ASN A 446 11.09 -9.33 -15.41
CA ASN A 446 11.12 -10.39 -16.41
C ASN A 446 9.72 -10.90 -16.70
N SER A 447 9.49 -11.34 -17.95
CA SER A 447 8.25 -12.02 -18.36
C SER A 447 7.89 -13.23 -17.48
N ARG A 448 8.88 -13.80 -16.77
CA ARG A 448 8.75 -14.90 -15.80
C ARG A 448 8.37 -14.47 -14.37
N ASP A 449 8.77 -13.28 -13.91
CA ASP A 449 8.54 -12.87 -12.50
C ASP A 449 7.10 -12.37 -12.25
N GLY A 450 6.31 -12.25 -13.31
CA GLY A 450 4.88 -11.98 -13.24
C GLY A 450 4.54 -10.62 -12.63
N MET A 451 3.29 -10.46 -12.20
CA MET A 451 2.82 -9.26 -11.50
C MET A 451 3.16 -9.37 -10.02
N ARG A 452 3.67 -8.29 -9.42
CA ARG A 452 4.03 -8.21 -8.01
C ARG A 452 3.08 -7.23 -7.30
N LEU A 453 2.73 -7.55 -6.07
CA LEU A 453 1.96 -6.66 -5.20
C LEU A 453 2.87 -6.16 -4.09
N MET A 454 2.97 -4.86 -3.92
CA MET A 454 3.73 -4.23 -2.85
C MET A 454 2.78 -3.54 -1.88
N VAL A 455 3.04 -3.67 -0.57
CA VAL A 455 2.21 -3.03 0.47
C VAL A 455 3.09 -2.43 1.55
N ALA A 456 2.82 -1.17 1.87
CA ALA A 456 3.38 -0.51 3.03
C ALA A 456 2.58 -0.89 4.29
N ASN A 457 3.26 -1.44 5.29
CA ASN A 457 2.66 -1.75 6.58
C ASN A 457 3.62 -1.44 7.72
N GLY A 458 3.31 -0.37 8.46
CA GLY A 458 4.23 0.19 9.43
C GLY A 458 5.50 0.70 8.76
N ALA A 459 6.66 0.42 9.33
CA ALA A 459 7.96 0.86 8.82
C ALA A 459 8.56 -0.04 7.73
N ALA A 460 7.73 -0.90 7.10
CA ALA A 460 8.20 -1.90 6.16
C ALA A 460 7.37 -1.90 4.86
N ILE A 461 8.04 -2.21 3.76
CA ILE A 461 7.39 -2.55 2.49
C ILE A 461 7.52 -4.06 2.30
N TYR A 462 6.37 -4.69 2.10
CA TYR A 462 6.25 -6.10 1.82
C TYR A 462 5.98 -6.31 0.34
N GLU A 463 6.67 -7.28 -0.26
CA GLU A 463 6.42 -7.77 -1.62
C GLU A 463 5.67 -9.09 -1.53
N TRP A 464 4.59 -9.20 -2.29
CA TRP A 464 3.96 -10.46 -2.63
C TRP A 464 4.22 -10.73 -4.11
N ALA A 465 5.07 -11.70 -4.37
CA ALA A 465 5.40 -12.15 -5.70
C ALA A 465 5.02 -13.63 -5.87
N TRP A 466 4.83 -14.03 -7.12
CA TRP A 466 4.57 -15.42 -7.46
C TRP A 466 5.80 -16.28 -7.15
N ASN A 467 5.60 -17.36 -6.41
CA ASN A 467 6.66 -18.33 -6.14
C ASN A 467 6.36 -19.63 -6.90
N ASP A 468 7.23 -19.99 -7.85
CA ASP A 468 7.13 -21.23 -8.63
C ASP A 468 7.39 -22.51 -7.83
N GLY A 469 7.53 -22.41 -6.50
CA GLY A 469 7.81 -23.56 -5.62
C GLY A 469 9.27 -24.04 -5.69
N VAL A 470 10.10 -23.40 -6.50
CA VAL A 470 11.56 -23.49 -6.39
C VAL A 470 11.96 -22.63 -5.19
N PRO A 471 12.65 -23.16 -4.17
CA PRO A 471 13.28 -22.30 -3.17
C PRO A 471 14.27 -21.41 -3.92
N LYS A 472 13.85 -20.18 -4.25
CA LYS A 472 14.77 -19.12 -4.66
C LYS A 472 15.76 -19.05 -3.50
N GLN A 473 17.04 -19.33 -3.77
CA GLN A 473 18.10 -19.20 -2.77
C GLN A 473 17.87 -17.87 -2.07
N ASP A 474 17.63 -17.92 -0.76
CA ASP A 474 17.52 -16.73 0.07
C ASP A 474 18.83 -15.97 -0.11
N LEU A 475 18.84 -14.98 -0.99
CA LEU A 475 19.92 -14.02 -1.15
C LEU A 475 20.02 -13.28 0.18
N GLY A 476 20.81 -13.83 1.10
CA GLY A 476 21.18 -13.22 2.38
C GLY A 476 20.01 -12.60 3.13
N ASN A 477 18.87 -13.28 3.26
CA ASN A 477 17.82 -12.83 4.16
C ASN A 477 18.37 -12.94 5.59
N ARG A 478 18.82 -11.83 6.18
CA ARG A 478 18.76 -11.68 7.64
C ARG A 478 17.29 -11.90 8.00
N TRP A 479 16.99 -13.06 8.56
CA TRP A 479 15.65 -13.45 8.95
C TRP A 479 15.16 -12.46 10.02
N PHE A 480 14.33 -11.51 9.62
CA PHE A 480 13.49 -10.81 10.57
C PHE A 480 12.37 -11.78 10.94
N ALA A 481 12.26 -12.11 12.22
CA ALA A 481 11.13 -12.90 12.69
C ALA A 481 9.81 -12.14 12.41
N ASP A 482 8.69 -12.86 12.35
CA ASP A 482 7.33 -12.30 12.23
C ASP A 482 7.02 -11.23 13.31
N ASP A 483 7.87 -11.13 14.33
CA ASP A 483 7.80 -10.15 15.39
C ASP A 483 8.59 -8.84 15.17
N GLY A 484 9.35 -8.72 14.08
CA GLY A 484 10.22 -7.59 13.77
C GLY A 484 11.57 -7.60 14.50
N THR A 485 11.90 -8.67 15.24
CA THR A 485 13.23 -8.80 15.85
C THR A 485 14.26 -9.23 14.82
N VAL A 486 15.44 -8.59 14.88
CA VAL A 486 16.63 -8.99 14.11
C VAL A 486 17.15 -10.28 14.73
N VAL A 487 16.94 -11.42 14.06
CA VAL A 487 17.61 -12.66 14.44
C VAL A 487 19.03 -12.58 13.88
N TYR A 488 19.99 -12.20 14.71
CA TYR A 488 21.39 -12.49 14.44
C TYR A 488 21.59 -13.98 14.70
N GLU A 489 22.01 -14.75 13.69
CA GLU A 489 22.55 -16.08 13.96
C GLU A 489 23.86 -15.97 14.77
N PRO A 490 24.13 -16.93 15.67
CA PRO A 490 25.27 -16.92 16.60
C PRO A 490 26.64 -17.07 15.94
#